data_AF-A0A653G400-F1
#
_entry.id   AF-A0A653G400-F1
#
_cell.length_a   1.000
_cell.length_b   1.000
_cell.length_c   1.000
_cell.angle_alpha   90.00
_cell.angle_beta   90.00
_cell.angle_gamma   90.00
#
_symmetry.space_group_name_H-M   'P 1'
#
loop_
_entity.id
_entity.type
_entity.pdbx_description
1 polymer ?
#
loop_
_entity_poly.entity_id
_entity_poly.type
_entity_poly.pdbx_seq_one_letter_code
_entity_poly.pdbx_strand_id
1 'polypeptide(L)'
;MMYSPLINLYSKYEKHVHDFIIQLFLIFLTYLIDWYIFYYLRINLLWISLFVFIIGFLFFRFVIKSFRMQKLFGGFVNYGLWYPVFLGFSMWLIYFFMIRVPKFR
;
A
#
# COMPACT_ATOMS: atom_id res chain seq x y z
N MET A 1 -29.13 21.98 3.06
CA MET A 1 -27.99 22.05 2.11
C MET A 1 -27.93 20.74 1.36
N MET A 2 -28.23 20.77 0.07
CA MET A 2 -28.23 19.58 -0.81
C MET A 2 -26.77 19.28 -1.15
N TYR A 3 -26.15 18.35 -0.41
CA TYR A 3 -24.78 17.94 -0.71
C TYR A 3 -24.75 17.26 -2.09
N SER A 4 -23.79 17.65 -2.93
CA SER A 4 -23.55 17.03 -4.24
C SER A 4 -23.44 15.51 -4.08
N PRO A 5 -23.99 14.69 -5.00
CA PRO A 5 -23.94 13.23 -4.92
C PRO A 5 -22.52 12.68 -4.74
N LEU A 6 -21.50 13.43 -5.21
CA LEU A 6 -20.08 13.13 -4.99
C LEU A 6 -19.65 13.25 -3.53
N ILE A 7 -20.15 14.26 -2.80
CA ILE A 7 -19.83 14.47 -1.38
C ILE A 7 -20.52 13.40 -0.51
N ASN A 8 -21.72 12.98 -0.90
CA ASN A 8 -22.47 11.94 -0.22
C ASN A 8 -21.87 10.54 -0.44
N LEU A 9 -21.30 10.30 -1.62
CA LEU A 9 -20.47 9.12 -1.90
C LEU A 9 -19.17 9.16 -1.09
N TYR A 10 -18.49 10.31 -1.05
CA TYR A 10 -17.27 10.47 -0.27
C TYR A 10 -17.49 10.19 1.21
N SER A 11 -18.50 10.78 1.85
CA SER A 11 -18.77 10.54 3.28
C SER A 11 -19.12 9.08 3.59
N LYS A 12 -19.68 8.34 2.62
CA LYS A 12 -19.99 6.91 2.74
C LYS A 12 -18.75 6.02 2.62
N TYR A 13 -17.74 6.44 1.84
CA TYR A 13 -16.52 5.65 1.55
C TYR A 13 -15.24 6.28 2.10
N GLU A 14 -15.32 7.34 2.89
CA GLU A 14 -14.21 8.17 3.39
C GLU A 14 -13.09 7.32 3.98
N LYS A 15 -13.44 6.32 4.79
CA LYS A 15 -12.48 5.40 5.41
C LYS A 15 -11.66 4.62 4.38
N HIS A 16 -12.31 4.11 3.34
CA HIS A 16 -11.67 3.36 2.27
C HIS A 16 -10.79 4.25 1.39
N VAL A 17 -11.18 5.52 1.19
CA VAL A 17 -10.36 6.50 0.47
C VAL A 17 -9.06 6.77 1.23
N HIS A 18 -9.14 6.96 2.55
CA HIS A 18 -7.95 7.15 3.39
C HIS A 18 -7.04 5.92 3.41
N ASP A 19 -7.62 4.71 3.49
CA ASP A 19 -6.86 3.46 3.38
C ASP A 19 -6.13 3.37 2.03
N PHE A 20 -6.81 3.74 0.93
CA PHE A 20 -6.24 3.74 -0.42
C PHE A 20 -5.09 4.74 -0.56
N ILE A 21 -5.21 5.94 0.02
CA ILE A 21 -4.14 6.96 -0.03
C ILE A 21 -2.88 6.46 0.65
N ILE A 22 -2.99 5.88 1.87
CA ILE A 22 -1.82 5.33 2.58
C ILE A 22 -1.22 4.17 1.79
N GLN A 23 -2.07 3.32 1.21
CA GLN A 23 -1.62 2.21 0.39
C GLN A 23 -0.84 2.70 -0.85
N LEU A 24 -1.34 3.74 -1.53
CA LEU A 24 -0.68 4.32 -2.70
C LEU A 24 0.67 4.93 -2.32
N PHE A 25 0.75 5.58 -1.14
CA PHE A 25 2.00 6.10 -0.60
C PHE A 25 3.01 4.99 -0.28
N LEU A 26 2.55 3.86 0.31
CA LEU A 26 3.38 2.68 0.56
C LEU A 26 3.91 2.07 -0.73
N ILE A 27 3.05 1.89 -1.73
CA ILE A 27 3.43 1.38 -3.06
C ILE A 27 4.51 2.27 -3.68
N PHE A 28 4.31 3.59 -3.64
CA PHE A 28 5.26 4.56 -4.17
C PHE A 28 6.63 4.49 -3.45
N LEU A 29 6.64 4.46 -2.12
CA LEU A 29 7.87 4.33 -1.33
C LEU A 29 8.61 3.02 -1.61
N THR A 30 7.87 1.91 -1.67
CA THR A 30 8.44 0.60 -1.98
C THR A 30 9.07 0.59 -3.37
N TYR A 31 8.40 1.20 -4.38
CA TYR A 31 8.95 1.32 -5.73
C TYR A 31 10.24 2.16 -5.75
N LEU A 32 10.28 3.25 -4.99
CA LEU A 32 11.42 4.15 -4.91
C LEU A 32 12.64 3.47 -4.27
N ILE A 33 12.40 2.66 -3.23
CA ILE A 33 13.43 1.83 -2.59
C ILE A 33 13.92 0.73 -3.54
N ASP A 34 13.01 0.01 -4.20
CA ASP A 34 13.37 -1.02 -5.17
C ASP A 34 14.19 -0.44 -6.34
N TRP A 35 13.82 0.75 -6.84
CA TRP A 35 14.57 1.44 -7.88
C TRP A 35 15.98 1.82 -7.42
N TYR A 36 16.11 2.39 -6.22
CA TYR A 36 17.40 2.75 -5.64
C TYR A 36 18.31 1.52 -5.45
N ILE A 37 17.76 0.44 -4.89
CA ILE A 37 18.46 -0.83 -4.69
C ILE A 37 18.87 -1.44 -6.03
N PHE A 38 17.98 -1.45 -7.02
CA PHE A 38 18.30 -1.96 -8.35
C PHE A 38 19.41 -1.15 -9.02
N TYR A 39 19.37 0.18 -8.89
CA TYR A 39 20.38 1.06 -9.49
C TYR A 39 21.77 0.83 -8.90
N TYR A 40 21.87 0.66 -7.57
CA TYR A 40 23.16 0.55 -6.88
C TYR A 40 23.68 -0.90 -6.78
N LEU A 41 22.81 -1.85 -6.44
CA LEU A 41 23.19 -3.24 -6.18
C LEU A 41 22.97 -4.15 -7.40
N ARG A 42 22.19 -3.72 -8.41
CA ARG A 42 21.78 -4.53 -9.58
C ARG A 42 21.09 -5.86 -9.23
N ILE A 43 20.52 -5.97 -8.04
CA ILE A 43 19.81 -7.17 -7.60
C ILE A 43 18.30 -6.93 -7.74
N ASN A 44 17.59 -7.87 -8.35
CA ASN A 44 16.14 -7.87 -8.44
C ASN A 44 15.55 -8.42 -7.12
N LEU A 45 15.08 -7.55 -6.24
CA LEU A 45 14.76 -7.90 -4.85
C LEU A 45 13.26 -7.84 -4.54
N LEU A 46 12.48 -8.63 -5.28
CA LEU A 46 11.05 -8.89 -5.04
C LEU A 46 10.70 -9.15 -3.56
N TRP A 47 11.61 -9.80 -2.84
CA TRP A 47 11.43 -10.11 -1.42
C TRP A 47 11.61 -8.88 -0.53
N ILE A 48 12.51 -7.96 -0.87
CA ILE A 48 12.70 -6.73 -0.10
C ILE A 48 11.49 -5.81 -0.24
N SER A 49 10.90 -5.68 -1.42
CA SER A 49 9.68 -4.89 -1.58
C SER A 49 8.54 -5.40 -0.70
N LEU A 50 8.39 -6.73 -0.60
CA LEU A 50 7.40 -7.35 0.27
C LEU A 50 7.70 -7.08 1.75
N PHE A 51 8.96 -7.16 2.18
CA PHE A 51 9.36 -6.81 3.55
C PHE A 51 9.13 -5.33 3.88
N VAL A 52 9.52 -4.41 2.98
CA VAL A 52 9.30 -2.97 3.11
C VAL A 52 7.81 -2.66 3.21
N PHE A 53 6.99 -3.35 2.42
CA PHE A 53 5.54 -3.16 2.45
C PHE A 53 4.93 -3.60 3.79
N ILE A 54 5.33 -4.76 4.32
CA ILE A 54 4.87 -5.24 5.63
C ILE A 54 5.31 -4.31 6.76
N ILE A 55 6.59 -3.90 6.76
CA ILE A 55 7.14 -2.98 7.77
C ILE A 55 6.43 -1.63 7.71
N GLY A 56 6.26 -1.08 6.51
CA GLY A 56 5.55 0.17 6.29
C GLY A 56 4.10 0.11 6.78
N PHE A 57 3.38 -1.00 6.50
CA PHE A 57 2.02 -1.18 7.02
C PHE A 57 2.00 -1.21 8.55
N LEU A 58 2.89 -1.96 9.19
CA LEU A 58 2.99 -2.03 10.64
C LEU A 58 3.27 -0.64 11.24
N PHE A 59 4.15 0.13 10.61
CA PHE A 59 4.45 1.50 10.99
C PHE A 59 3.20 2.40 10.91
N PHE A 60 2.49 2.43 9.78
CA PHE A 60 1.27 3.22 9.63
C PHE A 60 0.18 2.80 10.60
N ARG A 61 0.00 1.49 10.83
CA ARG A 61 -0.95 0.97 11.82
C ARG A 61 -0.59 1.44 13.23
N PHE A 62 0.69 1.44 13.58
CA PHE A 62 1.17 1.97 14.86
C PHE A 62 0.90 3.48 14.98
N VAL A 63 1.21 4.27 13.94
CA VAL A 63 0.94 5.71 13.88
C VAL A 63 -0.55 5.99 14.06
N ILE A 64 -1.43 5.34 13.28
CA ILE A 64 -2.89 5.51 13.36
C ILE A 64 -3.40 5.18 14.77
N LYS A 65 -2.88 4.12 15.39
CA LYS A 65 -3.24 3.73 16.75
C LYS A 65 -2.79 4.78 17.77
N SER A 66 -1.56 5.26 17.68
CA SER A 66 -0.96 6.25 18.58
C SER A 66 -1.67 7.61 18.50
N PHE A 67 -2.06 8.06 17.31
CA PHE A 67 -2.80 9.31 17.12
C PHE A 67 -4.32 9.16 17.31
N ARG A 68 -4.82 7.98 17.73
CA ARG A 68 -6.25 7.69 17.91
C ARG A 68 -7.10 7.99 16.66
N MET A 69 -6.52 7.92 15.47
CA MET A 69 -7.19 8.21 14.20
C MET A 69 -7.99 7.02 13.64
N GLN A 70 -8.21 5.99 14.45
CA GLN A 70 -8.86 4.72 14.07
C GLN A 70 -10.26 4.91 13.45
N LYS A 71 -10.96 6.00 13.79
CA LYS A 71 -12.28 6.31 13.22
C LYS A 71 -12.21 6.63 11.72
N LEU A 72 -11.06 7.07 11.22
CA LEU A 72 -10.83 7.50 9.83
C LEU A 72 -10.32 6.37 8.91
N PHE A 73 -9.91 5.22 9.48
CA PHE A 73 -9.28 4.13 8.72
C PHE A 73 -10.03 2.82 8.98
N GLY A 74 -10.63 2.26 7.93
CA GLY A 74 -11.47 1.06 8.03
C GLY A 74 -10.63 -0.21 7.83
N GLY A 75 -9.87 -0.24 6.75
CA GLY A 75 -8.95 -1.29 6.30
C GLY A 75 -7.92 -1.65 7.36
N PHE A 76 -7.17 -0.65 7.83
CA PHE A 76 -6.07 -0.83 8.79
C PHE A 76 -6.52 -1.29 10.17
N VAL A 77 -7.76 -1.01 10.56
CA VAL A 77 -8.32 -1.34 11.88
C VAL A 77 -9.07 -2.67 11.83
N ASN A 78 -9.96 -2.87 10.86
CA ASN A 78 -10.87 -4.03 10.83
C ASN A 78 -10.26 -5.28 10.19
N TYR A 79 -9.39 -5.15 9.18
CA TYR A 79 -8.88 -6.29 8.42
C TYR A 79 -7.51 -6.79 8.91
N GLY A 80 -6.94 -6.15 9.94
CA GLY A 80 -5.73 -6.60 10.62
C GLY A 80 -4.53 -6.78 9.69
N LEU A 81 -3.74 -7.83 9.93
CA LEU A 81 -2.54 -8.15 9.14
C LEU A 81 -2.86 -8.83 7.80
N TRP A 82 -4.10 -9.27 7.58
CA TRP A 82 -4.46 -9.92 6.31
C TRP A 82 -4.51 -8.92 5.16
N TYR A 83 -5.03 -7.72 5.40
CA TYR A 83 -5.10 -6.65 4.42
C TYR A 83 -3.76 -6.32 3.73
N PRO A 84 -2.66 -6.03 4.47
CA PRO A 84 -1.36 -5.76 3.85
C PRO A 84 -0.70 -7.00 3.26
N VAL A 85 -0.97 -8.18 3.79
CA VAL A 85 -0.40 -9.43 3.27
C VAL A 85 -0.99 -9.72 1.90
N PHE A 86 -2.31 -9.65 1.75
CA PHE A 86 -2.96 -9.79 0.45
C PHE A 86 -2.52 -8.70 -0.53
N LEU A 87 -2.34 -7.47 -0.06
CA LEU A 87 -1.88 -6.36 -0.90
C LEU A 87 -0.42 -6.48 -1.32
N GLY A 88 0.48 -6.78 -0.38
CA GLY A 88 1.89 -7.03 -0.66
C GLY A 88 2.07 -8.24 -1.56
N PHE A 89 1.27 -9.29 -1.37
CA PHE A 89 1.22 -10.46 -2.26
C PHE A 89 0.71 -10.11 -3.67
N SER A 90 -0.31 -9.27 -3.79
CA SER A 90 -0.82 -8.81 -5.09
C SER A 90 0.24 -7.98 -5.84
N MET A 91 0.93 -7.08 -5.14
CA MET A 91 2.03 -6.30 -5.70
C MET A 91 3.21 -7.19 -6.09
N TRP A 92 3.54 -8.18 -5.27
CA TRP A 92 4.56 -9.19 -5.59
C TRP A 92 4.20 -10.01 -6.83
N LEU A 93 2.94 -10.43 -6.97
CA LEU A 93 2.45 -11.12 -8.18
C LEU A 93 2.62 -10.23 -9.42
N ILE A 94 2.19 -8.97 -9.36
CA ILE A 94 2.33 -8.02 -10.47
C ILE A 94 3.80 -7.89 -10.88
N TYR A 95 4.69 -7.67 -9.91
CA TYR A 95 6.11 -7.56 -10.18
C TYR A 95 6.73 -8.85 -10.72
N PHE A 96 6.34 -10.01 -10.19
CA PHE A 96 6.78 -11.31 -10.65
C PHE A 96 6.42 -11.53 -12.13
N PHE A 97 5.22 -11.14 -12.54
CA PHE A 97 4.81 -11.17 -13.95
C PHE A 97 5.57 -10.13 -14.79
N MET A 98 5.73 -8.89 -14.32
CA MET A 98 6.47 -7.85 -15.06
C MET A 98 7.95 -8.18 -15.28
N ILE A 99 8.59 -8.88 -14.34
CA ILE A 99 9.99 -9.33 -14.47
C ILE A 99 10.10 -10.56 -15.39
N ARG A 100 9.10 -11.45 -15.39
CA ARG A 100 9.07 -12.65 -16.24
C ARG A 100 8.59 -12.42 -17.65
N VAL A 101 7.88 -11.33 -17.94
CA VAL A 101 7.70 -10.87 -19.32
C VAL A 101 9.08 -10.44 -19.79
N PRO A 102 9.74 -11.21 -20.68
CA PRO A 102 11.01 -10.79 -21.21
C PRO A 102 10.77 -9.44 -21.88
N LYS A 103 11.54 -8.42 -21.49
CA LYS A 103 11.70 -7.26 -22.36
C LYS A 103 12.17 -7.85 -23.68
N PHE A 104 11.28 -7.80 -24.67
CA PHE A 104 11.60 -8.19 -26.04
C PHE A 104 12.98 -7.62 -26.36
N ARG A 105 13.89 -8.52 -26.74
CA ARG A 105 15.18 -8.19 -27.34
C ARG A 105 14.95 -7.34 -28.58
#